data_AF-A0A7W0WGP3-F1
#
_entry.id   AF-A0A7W0WGP3-F1
#
_cell.length_a   1.000
_cell.length_b   1.000
_cell.length_c   1.000
_cell.angle_alpha   90.00
_cell.angle_beta   90.00
_cell.angle_gamma   90.00
#
_symmetry.space_group_name_H-M   'P 1'
#
loop_
_entity.id
_entity.type
_entity.pdbx_description
1 polymer ?
#
loop_
_entity_poly.entity_id
_entity_poly.type
_entity_poly.pdbx_seq_one_letter_code
_entity_poly.pdbx_strand_id
1 'polypeptide(L)'
;MQRLRSSLDRIDRKGYGAYKGLSGSYDFGSFALFLDRVQRDPFAPPSLIRIRTRENRFDPTLFENPVRRVAFEDFLTRSVEREIRRVVRGNRGSGGSGRVEIQRASQVVLPRTSMVVEPGYVEARMAVGLPARGRSVDARAAKTVLVEELPEVARGGLVPAPEGGVDVERARLHVETVEDADHLRGLLPGLGLVAFVADGAVLPRESGASDRPLEDGALPFRSPEEYRVEVELPNKGLVSGMGIPEGVTLVAGGGFHGKSTLLSALWWGVYDHVPGDGRELVVARGDAVKVRAEDGRSVSGVDISAMIGALPGGRTTEDFSTPNASGSTSQAANIAEAIEVGTSLLLVDEDTSATNFMIRDERMRELVRRE
;
A
#
# COMPACT_ATOMS: atom_id res chain seq x y z
N MET A 1 -9.72 -32.55 -7.29
CA MET A 1 -10.18 -32.68 -5.89
C MET A 1 -9.98 -34.10 -5.40
N GLN A 2 -10.60 -35.12 -6.02
CA GLN A 2 -10.42 -36.55 -5.69
C GLN A 2 -8.94 -36.94 -5.56
N ARG A 3 -8.11 -36.61 -6.56
CA ARG A 3 -6.66 -36.86 -6.56
C ARG A 3 -5.93 -36.27 -5.35
N LEU A 4 -6.32 -35.07 -4.89
CA LEU A 4 -5.73 -34.42 -3.72
C LEU A 4 -6.15 -35.15 -2.44
N ARG A 5 -7.44 -35.49 -2.30
CA ARG A 5 -7.96 -36.27 -1.17
C ARG A 5 -7.23 -37.60 -1.01
N SER A 6 -7.13 -38.38 -2.09
CA SER A 6 -6.41 -39.66 -2.08
C SER A 6 -4.92 -39.50 -1.80
N SER A 7 -4.30 -38.39 -2.25
CA SER A 7 -2.90 -38.12 -1.94
C SER A 7 -2.69 -37.79 -0.46
N LEU A 8 -3.58 -36.99 0.13
CA LEU A 8 -3.58 -36.71 1.57
C LEU A 8 -3.77 -37.98 2.41
N ASP A 9 -4.70 -38.86 2.03
CA ASP A 9 -4.90 -40.15 2.72
C ASP A 9 -3.64 -41.03 2.72
N ARG A 10 -2.92 -41.08 1.59
CA ARG A 10 -1.69 -41.87 1.46
C ARG A 10 -0.52 -41.34 2.27
N ILE A 11 -0.55 -40.06 2.68
CA ILE A 11 0.53 -39.44 3.45
C ILE A 11 0.16 -39.19 4.91
N ASP A 12 -1.05 -39.55 5.34
CA ASP A 12 -1.47 -39.36 6.73
C ASP A 12 -0.47 -40.01 7.69
N ARG A 13 -0.12 -39.29 8.76
CA ARG A 13 0.85 -39.68 9.80
C ARG A 13 2.28 -39.98 9.31
N LYS A 14 2.58 -39.84 8.02
CA LYS A 14 3.97 -39.88 7.52
C LYS A 14 4.73 -38.64 7.99
N GLY A 15 6.06 -38.69 7.89
CA GLY A 15 6.91 -37.54 8.16
C GLY A 15 6.53 -36.34 7.27
N TYR A 16 6.65 -35.14 7.82
CA TYR A 16 6.17 -33.90 7.21
C TYR A 16 6.63 -33.67 5.76
N GLY A 17 7.85 -34.10 5.42
CA GLY A 17 8.40 -34.02 4.06
C GLY A 17 7.57 -34.74 2.99
N ALA A 18 6.63 -35.63 3.38
CA ALA A 18 5.69 -36.27 2.47
C ALA A 18 4.78 -35.26 1.75
N TYR A 19 4.54 -34.07 2.33
CA TYR A 19 3.80 -32.99 1.65
C TYR A 19 4.46 -32.55 0.34
N LYS A 20 5.79 -32.72 0.17
CA LYS A 20 6.50 -32.33 -1.06
C LYS A 20 5.92 -33.03 -2.31
N GLY A 21 5.40 -34.24 -2.14
CA GLY A 21 4.72 -34.99 -3.18
C GLY A 21 3.35 -34.43 -3.60
N LEU A 22 2.83 -33.43 -2.90
CA LEU A 22 1.62 -32.70 -3.29
C LEU A 22 1.90 -31.52 -4.25
N SER A 23 3.14 -31.24 -4.60
CA SER A 23 3.43 -30.15 -5.52
C SER A 23 2.74 -30.36 -6.88
N GLY A 24 2.17 -29.31 -7.46
CA GLY A 24 1.47 -29.36 -8.75
C GLY A 24 0.05 -28.79 -8.70
N SER A 25 -0.74 -29.07 -9.74
CA SER A 25 -2.09 -28.51 -9.92
C SER A 25 -3.20 -29.53 -9.65
N TYR A 26 -4.32 -29.09 -9.09
CA TYR A 26 -5.46 -29.92 -8.77
C TYR A 26 -6.73 -29.25 -9.25
N ASP A 27 -7.52 -29.99 -10.03
CA ASP A 27 -8.78 -29.52 -10.56
C ASP A 27 -9.90 -29.59 -9.51
N PHE A 28 -10.55 -28.48 -9.19
CA PHE A 28 -11.69 -28.40 -8.27
C PHE A 28 -13.03 -28.18 -8.99
N GLY A 29 -13.06 -28.28 -10.32
CA GLY A 29 -14.23 -27.97 -11.14
C GLY A 29 -14.28 -26.48 -11.46
N SER A 30 -14.78 -25.67 -10.52
CA SER A 30 -14.92 -24.21 -10.71
C SER A 30 -13.60 -23.43 -10.70
N PHE A 31 -12.54 -24.02 -10.12
CA PHE A 31 -11.21 -23.45 -10.07
C PHE A 31 -10.14 -24.54 -10.10
N ALA A 32 -8.88 -24.16 -10.30
CA ALA A 32 -7.71 -24.99 -10.12
C ALA A 32 -6.89 -24.50 -8.92
N LEU A 33 -6.49 -25.42 -8.05
CA LEU A 33 -5.55 -25.18 -6.96
C LEU A 33 -4.14 -25.56 -7.40
N PHE A 34 -3.19 -24.65 -7.27
CA PHE A 34 -1.77 -24.90 -7.49
C PHE A 34 -1.05 -24.90 -6.15
N LEU A 35 -0.24 -25.93 -5.90
CA LEU A 35 0.71 -26.01 -4.79
C LEU A 35 2.10 -25.79 -5.37
N ASP A 36 2.54 -24.52 -5.39
CA ASP A 36 3.78 -24.11 -6.08
C ASP A 36 5.02 -24.36 -5.22
N ARG A 37 4.93 -24.03 -3.93
CA ARG A 37 6.01 -24.26 -2.96
C ARG A 37 5.44 -24.90 -1.71
N VAL A 38 5.96 -26.07 -1.37
CA VAL A 38 5.61 -26.77 -0.12
C VAL A 38 6.63 -26.45 0.96
N GLN A 39 6.16 -26.08 2.16
CA GLN A 39 7.01 -25.80 3.30
C GLN A 39 7.76 -27.05 3.79
N ARG A 40 9.02 -26.89 4.23
CA ARG A 40 9.91 -28.03 4.55
C ARG A 40 9.57 -28.69 5.89
N ASP A 41 9.05 -27.90 6.83
CA ASP A 41 8.63 -28.32 8.15
C ASP A 41 7.48 -27.42 8.64
N PRO A 42 6.76 -27.81 9.72
CA PRO A 42 5.60 -27.07 10.21
C PRO A 42 5.89 -25.63 10.68
N PHE A 43 7.13 -25.31 11.02
CA PHE A 43 7.54 -24.00 11.54
C PHE A 43 8.21 -23.12 10.46
N ALA A 44 8.44 -23.66 9.27
CA ALA A 44 8.99 -22.90 8.15
C ALA A 44 7.98 -21.88 7.61
N PRO A 45 8.43 -20.92 6.77
CA PRO A 45 7.51 -20.07 6.04
C PRO A 45 6.45 -20.88 5.28
N PRO A 46 5.19 -20.40 5.26
CA PRO A 46 4.05 -21.13 4.71
C PRO A 46 4.25 -21.59 3.26
N SER A 47 3.52 -22.66 2.92
CA SER A 47 3.46 -23.15 1.55
C SER A 47 2.79 -22.11 0.67
N LEU A 48 3.29 -21.89 -0.55
CA LEU A 48 2.72 -20.95 -1.50
C LEU A 48 1.76 -21.67 -2.43
N ILE A 49 0.58 -21.10 -2.58
CA ILE A 49 -0.51 -21.67 -3.37
C ILE A 49 -1.13 -20.61 -4.26
N ARG A 50 -1.73 -21.06 -5.36
CA ARG A 50 -2.60 -20.22 -6.19
C ARG A 50 -3.96 -20.88 -6.35
N ILE A 51 -5.01 -20.07 -6.28
CA ILE A 51 -6.35 -20.46 -6.70
C ILE A 51 -6.66 -19.68 -7.96
N ARG A 52 -6.89 -20.38 -9.08
CA ARG A 52 -7.25 -19.76 -10.35
C ARG A 52 -8.64 -20.22 -10.78
N THR A 53 -9.56 -19.30 -11.01
CA THR A 53 -10.90 -19.63 -11.56
C THR A 53 -10.77 -20.18 -12.98
N ARG A 54 -11.78 -20.94 -13.44
CA ARG A 54 -11.79 -21.45 -14.83
C ARG A 54 -12.12 -20.39 -15.87
N GLU A 55 -12.89 -19.41 -15.45
CA GLU A 55 -13.34 -18.28 -16.24
C GLU A 55 -13.37 -17.04 -15.34
N ASN A 56 -13.28 -15.85 -15.94
CA ASN A 56 -13.60 -14.61 -15.26
C ASN A 56 -15.08 -14.29 -15.54
N ARG A 57 -15.88 -14.14 -14.48
CA ARG A 57 -17.33 -13.86 -14.56
C ARG A 57 -17.68 -12.41 -14.21
N PHE A 58 -16.68 -11.58 -13.92
CA PHE A 58 -16.89 -10.18 -13.60
C PHE A 58 -17.11 -9.37 -14.88
N ASP A 59 -17.84 -8.28 -14.75
CA ASP A 59 -18.02 -7.32 -15.83
C ASP A 59 -16.64 -6.79 -16.28
N PRO A 60 -16.27 -6.89 -17.57
CA PRO A 60 -15.01 -6.38 -18.09
C PRO A 60 -14.75 -4.90 -17.80
N THR A 61 -15.81 -4.10 -17.64
CA THR A 61 -15.69 -2.67 -17.29
C THR A 61 -14.93 -2.44 -15.97
N LEU A 62 -14.92 -3.42 -15.05
CA LEU A 62 -14.17 -3.35 -13.80
C LEU A 62 -12.64 -3.44 -13.98
N PHE A 63 -12.15 -3.89 -15.14
CA PHE A 63 -10.72 -4.14 -15.36
C PHE A 63 -10.25 -3.86 -16.80
N GLU A 64 -11.02 -3.07 -17.55
CA GLU A 64 -10.79 -2.78 -18.96
C GLU A 64 -9.55 -1.91 -19.22
N ASN A 65 -9.15 -1.08 -18.24
CA ASN A 65 -7.94 -0.27 -18.28
C ASN A 65 -7.00 -0.61 -17.10
N PRO A 66 -5.71 -0.22 -17.16
CA PRO A 66 -4.73 -0.57 -16.13
C PRO A 66 -5.10 -0.08 -14.72
N VAL A 67 -5.66 1.12 -14.59
CA VAL A 67 -6.03 1.73 -13.29
C VAL A 67 -7.18 0.95 -12.68
N ARG A 68 -8.25 0.72 -13.45
CA ARG A 68 -9.39 -0.09 -13.02
C ARG A 68 -8.98 -1.51 -12.65
N ARG A 69 -8.08 -2.12 -13.42
CA ARG A 69 -7.55 -3.46 -13.11
C ARG A 69 -6.82 -3.51 -11.78
N VAL A 70 -5.94 -2.55 -11.50
CA VAL A 70 -5.22 -2.48 -10.21
C VAL A 70 -6.20 -2.28 -9.05
N ALA A 71 -7.18 -1.39 -9.20
CA ALA A 71 -8.23 -1.17 -8.20
C ALA A 71 -9.05 -2.44 -7.96
N PHE A 72 -9.42 -3.16 -9.02
CA PHE A 72 -10.20 -4.38 -8.91
C PHE A 72 -9.41 -5.55 -8.32
N GLU A 73 -8.12 -5.66 -8.64
CA GLU A 73 -7.19 -6.61 -8.01
C GLU A 73 -7.03 -6.35 -6.50
N ASP A 74 -6.95 -5.08 -6.09
CA ASP A 74 -6.94 -4.67 -4.68
C ASP A 74 -8.25 -5.05 -3.99
N PHE A 75 -9.40 -4.71 -4.59
CA PHE A 75 -10.71 -5.07 -4.06
C PHE A 75 -10.87 -6.59 -3.85
N LEU A 76 -10.49 -7.41 -4.85
CA LEU A 76 -10.55 -8.87 -4.75
C LEU A 76 -9.55 -9.41 -3.72
N THR A 77 -8.38 -8.81 -3.57
CA THR A 77 -7.43 -9.17 -2.49
C THR A 77 -8.08 -9.00 -1.12
N ARG A 78 -8.73 -7.86 -0.89
CA ARG A 78 -9.48 -7.58 0.37
C ARG A 78 -10.68 -8.50 0.54
N SER A 79 -11.37 -8.82 -0.55
CA SER A 79 -12.48 -9.77 -0.54
C SER A 79 -12.02 -11.16 -0.08
N VAL A 80 -10.95 -11.69 -0.66
CA VAL A 80 -10.35 -12.96 -0.24
C VAL A 80 -9.84 -12.90 1.19
N GLU A 81 -9.21 -11.79 1.62
CA GLU A 81 -8.77 -11.63 3.00
C GLU A 81 -9.94 -11.72 3.99
N ARG A 82 -11.06 -11.03 3.70
CA ARG A 82 -12.29 -11.09 4.49
C ARG A 82 -12.84 -12.52 4.56
N GLU A 83 -12.86 -13.22 3.43
CA GLU A 83 -13.35 -14.59 3.37
C GLU A 83 -12.46 -15.58 4.11
N ILE A 84 -11.13 -15.42 4.05
CA ILE A 84 -10.19 -16.17 4.87
C ILE A 84 -10.52 -15.98 6.35
N ARG A 85 -10.70 -14.73 6.81
CA ARG A 85 -11.03 -14.44 8.23
C ARG A 85 -12.38 -15.02 8.66
N ARG A 86 -13.35 -15.08 7.75
CA ARG A 86 -14.70 -15.61 8.00
C ARG A 86 -14.74 -17.13 8.06
N VAL A 87 -14.04 -17.80 7.14
CA VAL A 87 -14.15 -19.24 6.90
C VAL A 87 -13.05 -20.03 7.63
N VAL A 88 -11.81 -19.55 7.59
CA VAL A 88 -10.64 -20.31 8.04
C VAL A 88 -10.46 -20.14 9.55
N ARG A 89 -10.70 -21.23 10.29
CA ARG A 89 -10.59 -21.21 11.76
C ARG A 89 -9.15 -21.14 12.28
N GLY A 90 -8.17 -21.54 11.47
CA GLY A 90 -6.76 -21.60 11.87
C GLY A 90 -6.46 -22.63 12.97
N ASN A 91 -5.27 -22.55 13.56
CA ASN A 91 -4.84 -23.26 14.77
C ASN A 91 -5.06 -24.79 14.77
N ARG A 92 -4.72 -25.46 13.67
CA ARG A 92 -4.91 -26.92 13.48
C ARG A 92 -3.63 -27.74 13.69
N GLY A 93 -3.02 -27.63 14.86
CA GLY A 93 -1.83 -28.39 15.23
C GLY A 93 -0.63 -27.52 15.63
N SER A 94 0.58 -27.96 15.27
CA SER A 94 1.84 -27.30 15.66
C SER A 94 2.31 -26.26 14.62
N GLY A 95 2.97 -25.19 15.08
CA GLY A 95 3.71 -24.25 14.21
C GLY A 95 2.85 -23.28 13.38
N GLY A 96 1.64 -22.95 13.83
CA GLY A 96 0.72 -22.11 13.06
C GLY A 96 0.05 -22.84 11.90
N SER A 97 0.07 -24.18 11.93
CA SER A 97 -0.66 -25.06 11.02
C SER A 97 -2.14 -24.71 10.88
N GLY A 98 -2.65 -24.80 9.66
CA GLY A 98 -4.05 -24.53 9.33
C GLY A 98 -4.36 -23.06 9.08
N ARG A 99 -3.38 -22.15 9.18
CA ARG A 99 -3.52 -20.77 8.72
C ARG A 99 -3.54 -20.70 7.20
N VAL A 100 -4.39 -19.82 6.68
CA VAL A 100 -4.39 -19.39 5.28
C VAL A 100 -4.24 -17.88 5.31
N GLU A 101 -3.38 -17.33 4.46
CA GLU A 101 -3.08 -15.91 4.45
C GLU A 101 -2.95 -15.43 3.00
N ILE A 102 -3.45 -14.23 2.73
CA ILE A 102 -3.15 -13.46 1.53
C ILE A 102 -2.42 -12.18 1.97
N GLN A 103 -1.73 -11.51 1.05
CA GLN A 103 -1.09 -10.23 1.34
C GLN A 103 -2.12 -9.27 1.95
N ARG A 104 -1.79 -8.70 3.11
CA ARG A 104 -2.63 -7.69 3.76
C ARG A 104 -2.47 -6.35 3.05
N ALA A 105 -3.59 -5.71 2.72
CA ALA A 105 -3.60 -4.40 2.11
C ALA A 105 -3.73 -3.31 3.19
N SER A 106 -2.96 -2.23 3.06
CA SER A 106 -3.11 -0.98 3.81
C SER A 106 -4.31 -0.17 3.27
N GLN A 107 -4.47 1.09 3.66
CA GLN A 107 -5.48 1.98 3.07
C GLN A 107 -5.17 2.39 1.63
N VAL A 108 -3.92 2.25 1.19
CA VAL A 108 -3.51 2.56 -0.19
C VAL A 108 -3.79 1.40 -1.14
N VAL A 109 -4.17 1.75 -2.36
CA VAL A 109 -4.37 0.85 -3.49
C VAL A 109 -3.07 0.81 -4.29
N LEU A 110 -2.49 -0.39 -4.43
CA LEU A 110 -1.21 -0.60 -5.11
C LEU A 110 -1.29 -1.82 -6.02
N PRO A 111 -0.54 -1.83 -7.14
CA PRO A 111 -0.31 -3.05 -7.89
C PRO A 111 0.39 -4.07 -6.99
N ARG A 112 -0.20 -5.27 -6.88
CA ARG A 112 0.30 -6.35 -6.02
C ARG A 112 0.26 -7.66 -6.78
N THR A 113 1.08 -8.61 -6.33
CA THR A 113 1.08 -9.96 -6.91
C THR A 113 0.07 -10.90 -6.26
N SER A 114 -0.65 -10.44 -5.23
CA SER A 114 -1.62 -11.23 -4.46
C SER A 114 -2.87 -11.61 -5.25
N MET A 115 -3.21 -10.81 -6.25
CA MET A 115 -4.32 -11.02 -7.14
C MET A 115 -3.87 -10.78 -8.57
N VAL A 116 -4.43 -11.53 -9.50
CA VAL A 116 -4.30 -11.27 -10.94
C VAL A 116 -5.69 -11.36 -11.55
N VAL A 117 -6.07 -10.32 -12.28
CA VAL A 117 -7.32 -10.31 -13.05
C VAL A 117 -7.00 -10.30 -14.54
N GLU A 118 -7.46 -11.34 -15.22
CA GLU A 118 -7.38 -11.48 -16.68
C GLU A 118 -8.78 -11.68 -17.27
N PRO A 119 -9.01 -11.37 -18.56
CA PRO A 119 -10.31 -11.62 -19.20
C PRO A 119 -10.79 -13.08 -19.10
N GLY A 120 -9.86 -14.03 -19.01
CA GLY A 120 -10.16 -15.46 -18.93
C GLY A 120 -10.15 -16.05 -17.53
N TYR A 121 -9.62 -15.38 -16.51
CA TYR A 121 -9.58 -15.93 -15.15
C TYR A 121 -9.27 -14.85 -14.10
N VAL A 122 -9.55 -15.18 -12.84
CA VAL A 122 -9.02 -14.49 -11.67
C VAL A 122 -8.13 -15.46 -10.89
N GLU A 123 -6.98 -14.99 -10.41
CA GLU A 123 -6.02 -15.79 -9.65
C GLU A 123 -5.65 -15.12 -8.32
N ALA A 124 -6.01 -15.76 -7.20
CA ALA A 124 -5.53 -15.40 -5.87
C ALA A 124 -4.24 -16.16 -5.54
N ARG A 125 -3.20 -15.43 -5.10
CA ARG A 125 -1.93 -15.99 -4.64
C ARG A 125 -1.84 -15.88 -3.12
N MET A 126 -1.74 -17.03 -2.46
CA MET A 126 -1.91 -17.13 -1.01
C MET A 126 -0.81 -18.01 -0.40
N ALA A 127 -0.74 -17.99 0.92
CA ALA A 127 0.08 -18.87 1.71
C ALA A 127 -0.79 -19.76 2.59
N VAL A 128 -0.38 -21.02 2.77
CA VAL A 128 -1.06 -21.99 3.64
C VAL A 128 -0.05 -22.71 4.54
N GLY A 129 -0.33 -22.70 5.84
CA GLY A 129 0.36 -23.55 6.80
C GLY A 129 -0.20 -24.97 6.73
N LEU A 130 0.49 -25.89 6.05
CA LEU A 130 0.02 -27.27 5.90
C LEU A 130 -0.01 -28.01 7.25
N PRO A 131 -1.16 -28.58 7.67
CA PRO A 131 -1.33 -29.12 9.02
C PRO A 131 -0.42 -30.26 9.44
N ALA A 132 -0.05 -30.27 10.73
CA ALA A 132 0.80 -31.28 11.33
C ALA A 132 0.50 -31.54 12.81
N ARG A 133 0.83 -32.77 13.24
CA ARG A 133 0.97 -33.15 14.66
C ARG A 133 2.44 -33.38 14.94
N GLY A 134 3.09 -32.42 15.59
CA GLY A 134 4.55 -32.42 15.69
C GLY A 134 5.17 -32.40 14.29
N ARG A 135 5.93 -33.43 13.93
CA ARG A 135 6.57 -33.58 12.60
C ARG A 135 5.86 -34.58 11.67
N SER A 136 4.64 -34.99 12.01
CA SER A 136 3.82 -35.89 11.20
C SER A 136 2.69 -35.14 10.51
N VAL A 137 2.33 -35.56 9.29
CA VAL A 137 1.22 -35.01 8.51
C VAL A 137 -0.11 -35.25 9.24
N ASP A 138 -0.95 -34.23 9.36
CA ASP A 138 -2.37 -34.36 9.74
C ASP A 138 -3.25 -34.25 8.50
N ALA A 139 -3.55 -35.39 7.85
CA ALA A 139 -4.29 -35.38 6.61
C ALA A 139 -5.75 -34.93 6.79
N ARG A 140 -6.34 -35.21 7.96
CA ARG A 140 -7.72 -34.79 8.27
C ARG A 140 -7.80 -33.26 8.31
N ALA A 141 -6.92 -32.62 9.08
CA ALA A 141 -6.86 -31.15 9.14
C ALA A 141 -6.51 -30.54 7.78
N ALA A 142 -5.59 -31.15 7.03
CA ALA A 142 -5.22 -30.69 5.69
C ALA A 142 -6.38 -30.76 4.70
N LYS A 143 -7.22 -31.81 4.78
CA LYS A 143 -8.45 -31.91 3.98
C LYS A 143 -9.44 -30.81 4.32
N THR A 144 -9.65 -30.52 5.61
CA THR A 144 -10.52 -29.42 6.00
C THR A 144 -10.04 -28.10 5.40
N VAL A 145 -8.75 -27.77 5.53
CA VAL A 145 -8.23 -26.50 4.98
C VAL A 145 -8.31 -26.49 3.44
N LEU A 146 -7.73 -27.50 2.77
CA LEU A 146 -7.53 -27.45 1.32
C LEU A 146 -8.78 -27.84 0.51
N VAL A 147 -9.69 -28.62 1.09
CA VAL A 147 -10.80 -29.25 0.35
C VAL A 147 -12.19 -28.83 0.85
N GLU A 148 -12.29 -28.24 2.04
CA GLU A 148 -13.55 -27.72 2.57
C GLU A 148 -13.51 -26.19 2.61
N GLU A 149 -12.53 -25.60 3.31
CA GLU A 149 -12.45 -24.15 3.53
C GLU A 149 -11.99 -23.36 2.29
N LEU A 150 -10.90 -23.79 1.60
CA LEU A 150 -10.41 -23.07 0.42
C LEU A 150 -11.47 -22.92 -0.70
N PRO A 151 -12.27 -23.95 -1.03
CA PRO A 151 -13.39 -23.78 -1.96
C PRO A 151 -14.43 -22.74 -1.52
N GLU A 152 -14.73 -22.66 -0.22
CA GLU A 152 -15.65 -21.64 0.32
C GLU A 152 -15.04 -20.24 0.22
N VAL A 153 -13.76 -20.08 0.55
CA VAL A 153 -13.01 -18.82 0.37
C VAL A 153 -12.99 -18.40 -1.10
N ALA A 154 -12.72 -19.33 -2.02
CA ALA A 154 -12.70 -19.04 -3.46
C ALA A 154 -14.08 -18.61 -3.97
N ARG A 155 -15.16 -19.30 -3.55
CA ARG A 155 -16.53 -18.92 -3.92
C ARG A 155 -16.92 -17.56 -3.35
N GLY A 156 -16.60 -17.29 -2.09
CA GLY A 156 -16.92 -16.03 -1.44
C GLY A 156 -16.11 -14.84 -1.97
N GLY A 157 -14.85 -15.07 -2.31
CA GLY A 157 -13.87 -14.01 -2.56
C GLY A 157 -13.56 -13.75 -4.03
N LEU A 158 -13.88 -14.68 -4.94
CA LEU A 158 -13.49 -14.63 -6.36
C LEU A 158 -14.64 -14.86 -7.34
N VAL A 159 -15.87 -15.04 -6.86
CA VAL A 159 -17.05 -15.25 -7.72
C VAL A 159 -18.09 -14.15 -7.42
N PRO A 160 -18.60 -13.44 -8.44
CA PRO A 160 -19.61 -12.40 -8.25
C PRO A 160 -20.89 -12.96 -7.64
N ALA A 161 -21.58 -12.15 -6.85
CA ALA A 161 -22.95 -12.45 -6.40
C ALA A 161 -23.93 -12.46 -7.60
N PRO A 162 -25.00 -13.26 -7.57
CA PRO A 162 -25.46 -14.11 -6.47
C PRO A 162 -24.82 -15.51 -6.42
N GLU A 163 -24.07 -15.95 -7.44
CA GLU A 163 -23.47 -17.30 -7.49
C GLU A 163 -22.31 -17.47 -6.49
N GLY A 164 -21.65 -16.37 -6.15
CA GLY A 164 -20.58 -16.27 -5.16
C GLY A 164 -20.86 -15.27 -4.05
N GLY A 165 -19.81 -14.74 -3.45
CA GLY A 165 -19.91 -13.78 -2.33
C GLY A 165 -19.35 -12.39 -2.63
N VAL A 166 -18.87 -12.13 -3.86
CA VAL A 166 -18.29 -10.84 -4.20
C VAL A 166 -19.39 -9.84 -4.53
N ASP A 167 -19.46 -8.78 -3.74
CA ASP A 167 -20.38 -7.65 -3.92
C ASP A 167 -19.90 -6.78 -5.09
N VAL A 168 -20.65 -6.83 -6.20
CA VAL A 168 -20.30 -6.16 -7.46
C VAL A 168 -20.45 -4.65 -7.37
N GLU A 169 -21.44 -4.15 -6.62
CA GLU A 169 -21.64 -2.71 -6.44
C GLU A 169 -20.52 -2.09 -5.61
N ARG A 170 -20.06 -2.80 -4.56
CA ARG A 170 -18.87 -2.38 -3.81
C ARG A 170 -17.60 -2.47 -4.64
N ALA A 171 -17.49 -3.46 -5.53
CA ALA A 171 -16.36 -3.56 -6.45
C ALA A 171 -16.32 -2.36 -7.39
N ARG A 172 -17.48 -2.02 -7.95
CA ARG A 172 -17.66 -0.86 -8.84
C ARG A 172 -17.28 0.44 -8.13
N LEU A 173 -17.84 0.71 -6.95
CA LEU A 173 -17.50 1.90 -6.17
C LEU A 173 -15.99 2.00 -5.89
N HIS A 174 -15.35 0.87 -5.57
CA HIS A 174 -13.91 0.83 -5.32
C HIS A 174 -13.10 1.19 -6.57
N VAL A 175 -13.46 0.62 -7.72
CA VAL A 175 -12.82 0.89 -9.00
C VAL A 175 -13.00 2.34 -9.43
N GLU A 176 -14.24 2.85 -9.37
CA GLU A 176 -14.59 4.22 -9.75
C GLU A 176 -13.89 5.26 -8.86
N THR A 177 -13.78 5.01 -7.55
CA THR A 177 -13.07 5.91 -6.62
C THR A 177 -11.59 6.03 -6.96
N VAL A 178 -10.93 4.91 -7.27
CA VAL A 178 -9.50 4.90 -7.60
C VAL A 178 -9.26 5.54 -8.96
N GLU A 179 -10.12 5.28 -9.95
CA GLU A 179 -10.01 5.92 -11.26
C GLU A 179 -10.23 7.44 -11.20
N ASP A 180 -11.18 7.90 -10.38
CA ASP A 180 -11.39 9.33 -10.15
C ASP A 180 -10.16 10.00 -9.51
N ALA A 181 -9.51 9.33 -8.54
CA ALA A 181 -8.29 9.82 -7.90
C ALA A 181 -7.11 9.89 -8.87
N ASP A 182 -6.91 8.83 -9.66
CA ASP A 182 -5.87 8.79 -10.70
C ASP A 182 -6.10 9.85 -11.78
N HIS A 183 -7.34 10.00 -12.24
CA HIS A 183 -7.73 11.03 -13.20
C HIS A 183 -7.45 12.43 -12.66
N LEU A 184 -7.90 12.73 -11.44
CA LEU A 184 -7.66 14.00 -10.78
C LEU A 184 -6.16 14.30 -10.64
N ARG A 185 -5.36 13.30 -10.26
CA ARG A 185 -3.90 13.41 -10.18
C ARG A 185 -3.30 13.75 -11.55
N GLY A 186 -3.77 13.10 -12.61
CA GLY A 186 -3.34 13.34 -13.99
C GLY A 186 -3.67 14.74 -14.51
N LEU A 187 -4.73 15.38 -13.97
CA LEU A 187 -5.12 16.74 -14.34
C LEU A 187 -4.27 17.83 -13.66
N LEU A 188 -3.60 17.54 -12.53
CA LEU A 188 -2.89 18.55 -11.73
C LEU A 188 -1.92 19.43 -12.56
N PRO A 189 -1.04 18.89 -13.44
CA PRO A 189 -0.12 19.72 -14.21
C PRO A 189 -0.85 20.66 -15.19
N GLY A 190 -1.91 20.19 -15.84
CA GLY A 190 -2.71 21.01 -16.77
C GLY A 190 -3.47 22.14 -16.07
N LEU A 191 -3.70 22.00 -14.77
CA LEU A 191 -4.34 23.01 -13.92
C LEU A 191 -3.33 23.94 -13.22
N GLY A 192 -2.01 23.74 -13.43
CA GLY A 192 -0.98 24.49 -12.71
C GLY A 192 -0.94 24.17 -11.21
N LEU A 193 -1.37 22.96 -10.83
CA LEU A 193 -1.45 22.51 -9.44
C LEU A 193 -0.38 21.47 -9.13
N VAL A 194 0.03 21.41 -7.87
CA VAL A 194 0.91 20.37 -7.31
C VAL A 194 0.15 19.38 -6.43
N ALA A 195 -1.02 19.78 -5.93
CA ALA A 195 -1.92 18.92 -5.16
C ALA A 195 -3.35 19.45 -5.14
N PHE A 196 -4.28 18.58 -4.76
CA PHE A 196 -5.69 18.89 -4.55
C PHE A 196 -6.21 18.21 -3.28
N VAL A 197 -7.01 18.92 -2.49
CA VAL A 197 -7.67 18.40 -1.27
C VAL A 197 -9.17 18.61 -1.39
N ALA A 198 -9.94 17.55 -1.61
CA ALA A 198 -11.39 17.63 -1.74
C ALA A 198 -12.08 18.23 -0.50
N ASP A 199 -13.11 19.05 -0.73
CA ASP A 199 -14.01 19.45 0.35
C ASP A 199 -14.68 18.21 0.96
N GLY A 200 -14.78 18.19 2.29
CA GLY A 200 -15.33 17.06 3.04
C GLY A 200 -14.33 15.96 3.36
N ALA A 201 -13.07 16.05 2.91
CA ALA A 201 -12.03 15.08 3.22
C ALA A 201 -11.78 14.95 4.73
N VAL A 202 -11.51 13.73 5.19
CA VAL A 202 -11.14 13.42 6.59
C VAL A 202 -9.66 13.09 6.64
N LEU A 203 -8.86 14.11 6.95
CA LEU A 203 -7.40 14.03 7.02
C LEU A 203 -6.87 13.36 8.30
N PRO A 204 -7.40 13.62 9.52
CA PRO A 204 -6.85 12.99 10.74
C PRO A 204 -7.08 11.48 10.74
N ARG A 205 -6.10 10.76 11.29
CA ARG A 205 -6.16 9.30 11.44
C ARG A 205 -6.61 8.92 12.85
N GLU A 206 -7.15 7.72 13.00
CA GLU A 206 -7.69 7.17 14.24
C GLU A 206 -6.68 7.22 15.40
N SER A 207 -5.40 6.90 15.14
CA SER A 207 -4.32 7.02 16.12
C SER A 207 -2.95 7.01 15.44
N GLY A 208 -1.88 7.28 16.18
CA GLY A 208 -0.51 7.20 15.65
C GLY A 208 -0.07 5.79 15.19
N ALA A 209 -0.83 4.74 15.52
CA ALA A 209 -0.56 3.36 15.13
C ALA A 209 -1.57 2.79 14.12
N SER A 210 -2.59 3.57 13.74
CA SER A 210 -3.66 3.15 12.82
C SER A 210 -3.79 4.16 11.70
N ASP A 211 -3.63 3.69 10.47
CA ASP A 211 -3.84 4.52 9.28
C ASP A 211 -5.32 4.61 8.90
N ARG A 212 -6.30 4.21 9.71
CA ARG A 212 -7.74 4.41 9.42
C ARG A 212 -8.16 5.86 9.70
N PRO A 213 -9.23 6.39 9.06
CA PRO A 213 -9.69 7.74 9.36
C PRO A 213 -10.17 7.86 10.80
N LEU A 214 -10.03 9.06 11.37
CA LEU A 214 -10.70 9.40 12.61
C LEU A 214 -12.21 9.50 12.34
N GLU A 215 -13.00 8.66 12.99
CA GLU A 215 -14.46 8.66 12.83
C GLU A 215 -15.10 9.76 13.70
N ASP A 216 -14.94 9.66 15.02
CA ASP A 216 -15.58 10.56 15.97
C ASP A 216 -14.80 11.87 16.13
N GLY A 217 -15.49 13.01 15.93
CA GLY A 217 -14.94 14.34 16.19
C GLY A 217 -13.97 14.87 15.13
N ALA A 218 -13.81 14.17 14.01
CA ALA A 218 -13.07 14.70 12.87
C ALA A 218 -13.79 15.91 12.26
N LEU A 219 -13.04 16.99 12.02
CA LEU A 219 -13.53 18.15 11.27
C LEU A 219 -13.26 17.93 9.78
N PRO A 220 -14.29 17.81 8.93
CA PRO A 220 -14.10 17.67 7.50
C PRO A 220 -13.37 18.88 6.93
N PHE A 221 -12.46 18.63 5.99
CA PHE A 221 -11.70 19.69 5.34
C PHE A 221 -12.62 20.63 4.56
N ARG A 222 -12.36 21.93 4.64
CA ARG A 222 -13.06 22.95 3.86
C ARG A 222 -12.06 23.90 3.23
N SER A 223 -12.17 24.04 1.92
CA SER A 223 -11.27 24.83 1.09
C SER A 223 -11.49 26.32 1.32
N PRO A 224 -10.42 27.10 1.53
CA PRO A 224 -10.48 28.55 1.45
C PRO A 224 -10.97 29.00 0.08
N GLU A 225 -11.72 30.10 0.01
CA GLU A 225 -12.29 30.60 -1.25
C GLU A 225 -11.22 30.91 -2.29
N GLU A 226 -10.10 31.49 -1.86
CA GLU A 226 -8.95 31.87 -2.71
C GLU A 226 -8.25 30.69 -3.41
N TYR A 227 -8.35 29.48 -2.84
CA TYR A 227 -7.73 28.27 -3.38
C TYR A 227 -8.76 27.25 -3.87
N ARG A 228 -10.05 27.62 -3.89
CA ARG A 228 -11.11 26.71 -4.29
C ARG A 228 -11.10 26.53 -5.81
N VAL A 229 -11.04 25.29 -6.23
CA VAL A 229 -11.16 24.89 -7.64
C VAL A 229 -12.18 23.76 -7.78
N GLU A 230 -12.81 23.68 -8.94
CA GLU A 230 -13.73 22.61 -9.29
C GLU A 230 -13.12 21.75 -10.40
N VAL A 231 -13.25 20.43 -10.27
CA VAL A 231 -12.72 19.45 -11.23
C VAL A 231 -13.82 18.45 -11.57
N GLU A 232 -14.02 18.20 -12.86
CA GLU A 232 -14.94 17.18 -13.35
C GLU A 232 -14.24 15.81 -13.35
N LEU A 233 -14.80 14.83 -12.65
CA LEU A 233 -14.27 13.47 -12.56
C LEU A 233 -15.14 12.50 -13.38
N PRO A 234 -14.55 11.45 -13.97
CA PRO A 234 -15.26 10.56 -14.88
C PRO A 234 -16.41 9.79 -14.23
N ASN A 235 -16.35 9.49 -12.93
CA ASN A 235 -17.37 8.71 -12.24
C ASN A 235 -18.17 9.54 -11.23
N LYS A 236 -17.51 10.30 -10.34
CA LYS A 236 -18.17 11.12 -9.32
C LYS A 236 -18.71 12.46 -9.83
N GLY A 237 -18.33 12.89 -11.03
CA GLY A 237 -18.70 14.18 -11.61
C GLY A 237 -17.95 15.35 -10.99
N LEU A 238 -18.58 16.53 -10.96
CA LEU A 238 -17.98 17.77 -10.44
C LEU A 238 -17.66 17.69 -8.94
N VAL A 239 -16.39 17.93 -8.58
CA VAL A 239 -15.92 17.98 -7.19
C VAL A 239 -15.21 19.31 -6.92
N SER A 240 -15.54 19.95 -5.79
CA SER A 240 -14.87 21.15 -5.28
C SER A 240 -13.81 20.79 -4.23
N GLY A 241 -12.71 21.52 -4.22
CA GLY A 241 -11.64 21.35 -3.24
C GLY A 241 -10.57 22.43 -3.32
N MET A 242 -9.54 22.30 -2.48
CA MET A 242 -8.42 23.24 -2.43
C MET A 242 -7.36 22.78 -3.44
N GLY A 243 -7.13 23.58 -4.47
CA GLY A 243 -6.01 23.44 -5.38
C GLY A 243 -4.77 24.14 -4.81
N ILE A 244 -3.66 23.41 -4.66
CA ILE A 244 -2.37 23.98 -4.27
C ILE A 244 -1.58 24.28 -5.54
N PRO A 245 -1.30 25.56 -5.87
CA PRO A 245 -0.63 25.94 -7.10
C PRO A 245 0.86 25.59 -7.08
N GLU A 246 1.47 25.56 -8.26
CA GLU A 246 2.94 25.54 -8.38
C GLU A 246 3.60 26.73 -7.66
N GLY A 247 4.77 26.49 -7.08
CA GLY A 247 5.53 27.48 -6.33
C GLY A 247 5.74 27.08 -4.86
N VAL A 248 5.87 28.08 -3.99
CA VAL A 248 6.09 27.86 -2.55
C VAL A 248 4.80 28.12 -1.79
N THR A 249 4.23 27.07 -1.20
CA THR A 249 3.05 27.16 -0.32
C THR A 249 3.48 26.94 1.13
N LEU A 250 3.12 27.88 2.02
CA LEU A 250 3.40 27.80 3.44
C LEU A 250 2.12 27.45 4.23
N VAL A 251 2.13 26.33 4.96
CA VAL A 251 1.05 25.96 5.88
C VAL A 251 1.44 26.41 7.29
N ALA A 252 0.90 27.54 7.74
CA ALA A 252 1.18 28.11 9.05
C ALA A 252 0.02 27.91 10.05
N GLY A 253 0.32 28.03 11.35
CA GLY A 253 -0.66 27.87 12.42
C GLY A 253 -0.05 27.38 13.73
N GLY A 254 -0.82 27.45 14.82
CA GLY A 254 -0.39 27.00 16.15
C GLY A 254 -0.05 25.50 16.22
N GLY A 255 0.63 25.10 17.29
CA GLY A 255 0.83 23.68 17.60
C GLY A 255 -0.52 22.95 17.72
N PHE A 256 -0.61 21.72 17.21
CA PHE A 256 -1.84 20.90 17.22
C PHE A 256 -3.03 21.42 16.38
N HIS A 257 -2.83 22.39 15.49
CA HIS A 257 -3.88 22.92 14.61
C HIS A 257 -4.01 22.18 13.26
N GLY A 258 -3.44 20.97 13.12
CA GLY A 258 -3.62 20.13 11.93
C GLY A 258 -2.65 20.36 10.76
N LYS A 259 -1.58 21.15 10.94
CA LYS A 259 -0.56 21.40 9.89
C LYS A 259 0.07 20.10 9.37
N SER A 260 0.69 19.32 10.25
CA SER A 260 1.30 18.04 9.89
C SER A 260 0.26 17.01 9.46
N THR A 261 -1.01 17.15 9.88
CA THR A 261 -2.11 16.30 9.40
C THR A 261 -2.41 16.57 7.93
N LEU A 262 -2.54 17.84 7.53
CA LEU A 262 -2.70 18.22 6.13
C LEU A 262 -1.49 17.78 5.31
N LEU A 263 -0.28 18.11 5.77
CA LEU A 263 0.95 17.77 5.07
C LEU A 263 1.13 16.26 4.92
N SER A 264 0.74 15.47 5.93
CA SER A 264 0.72 14.00 5.86
C SER A 264 -0.28 13.47 4.84
N ALA A 265 -1.47 14.05 4.75
CA ALA A 265 -2.42 13.67 3.70
C ALA A 265 -1.86 13.96 2.30
N LEU A 266 -1.14 15.08 2.13
CA LEU A 266 -0.46 15.41 0.87
C LEU A 266 0.69 14.45 0.55
N TRP A 267 1.50 14.04 1.55
CA TRP A 267 2.55 13.03 1.36
C TRP A 267 2.00 11.70 0.85
N TRP A 268 0.86 11.27 1.40
CA TRP A 268 0.20 10.05 0.96
C TRP A 268 -0.60 10.23 -0.34
N GLY A 269 -0.87 11.46 -0.77
CA GLY A 269 -1.64 11.77 -1.98
C GLY A 269 -0.98 11.35 -3.30
N VAL A 270 0.28 10.90 -3.25
CA VAL A 270 0.93 10.20 -4.38
C VAL A 270 0.30 8.83 -4.67
N TYR A 271 -0.44 8.27 -3.70
CA TYR A 271 -1.14 6.99 -3.81
C TYR A 271 -2.66 7.17 -3.83
N ASP A 272 -3.34 6.25 -4.48
CA ASP A 272 -4.80 6.14 -4.41
C ASP A 272 -5.21 5.45 -3.10
N HIS A 273 -6.35 5.86 -2.53
CA HIS A 273 -6.86 5.31 -1.28
C HIS A 273 -8.20 4.62 -1.49
N VAL A 274 -8.50 3.65 -0.62
CA VAL A 274 -9.79 2.94 -0.65
C VAL A 274 -10.98 3.88 -0.39
N PRO A 275 -12.18 3.56 -0.91
CA PRO A 275 -13.40 4.28 -0.56
C PRO A 275 -13.61 4.32 0.96
N GLY A 276 -13.95 5.50 1.48
CA GLY A 276 -14.16 5.72 2.90
C GLY A 276 -12.88 5.92 3.71
N ASP A 277 -11.71 6.05 3.06
CA ASP A 277 -10.46 6.40 3.75
C ASP A 277 -10.45 7.84 4.29
N GLY A 278 -11.27 8.72 3.70
CA GLY A 278 -11.30 10.16 3.98
C GLY A 278 -10.31 10.95 3.13
N ARG A 279 -9.33 10.29 2.50
CA ARG A 279 -8.30 10.89 1.64
C ARG A 279 -8.38 10.43 0.18
N GLU A 280 -9.46 9.75 -0.21
CA GLU A 280 -9.61 9.18 -1.57
C GLU A 280 -9.47 10.20 -2.70
N LEU A 281 -9.81 11.48 -2.46
CA LEU A 281 -9.62 12.59 -3.41
C LEU A 281 -8.67 13.66 -2.86
N VAL A 282 -7.71 13.22 -2.05
CA VAL A 282 -6.56 14.04 -1.65
C VAL A 282 -5.36 13.54 -2.44
N VAL A 283 -5.00 14.26 -3.49
CA VAL A 283 -3.97 13.84 -4.44
C VAL A 283 -2.84 14.86 -4.51
N ALA A 284 -1.63 14.37 -4.74
CA ALA A 284 -0.44 15.16 -5.03
C ALA A 284 0.21 14.62 -6.31
N ARG A 285 1.13 15.39 -6.93
CA ARG A 285 1.91 14.87 -8.06
C ARG A 285 2.59 13.56 -7.71
N GLY A 286 2.56 12.60 -8.63
CA GLY A 286 3.03 11.23 -8.39
C GLY A 286 4.53 11.11 -8.09
N ASP A 287 5.29 12.17 -8.35
CA ASP A 287 6.72 12.30 -8.09
C ASP A 287 7.04 13.13 -6.82
N ALA A 288 6.03 13.50 -6.02
CA ALA A 288 6.23 14.30 -4.82
C ALA A 288 7.05 13.54 -3.76
N VAL A 289 8.03 14.22 -3.16
CA VAL A 289 8.93 13.64 -2.16
C VAL A 289 8.80 14.39 -0.84
N LYS A 290 8.55 13.63 0.23
CA LYS A 290 8.72 14.14 1.59
C LYS A 290 10.20 14.22 1.91
N VAL A 291 10.65 15.38 2.35
CA VAL A 291 12.02 15.59 2.83
C VAL A 291 12.04 15.78 4.34
N ARG A 292 13.04 15.19 4.99
CA ARG A 292 13.28 15.34 6.44
C ARG A 292 14.76 15.21 6.78
N ALA A 293 15.13 15.57 8.00
CA ALA A 293 16.44 15.19 8.54
C ALA A 293 16.48 13.69 8.87
N GLU A 294 17.58 13.04 8.49
CA GLU A 294 17.83 11.61 8.67
C GLU A 294 19.22 11.42 9.31
N ASP A 295 19.36 11.87 10.56
CA ASP A 295 20.63 11.81 11.30
C ASP A 295 21.19 10.38 11.36
N GLY A 296 22.48 10.24 11.05
CA GLY A 296 23.19 8.97 11.06
C GLY A 296 23.12 8.15 9.77
N ARG A 297 22.37 8.57 8.74
CA ARG A 297 22.36 7.84 7.46
C ARG A 297 23.70 7.95 6.74
N SER A 298 23.97 6.98 5.88
CA SER A 298 25.07 7.07 4.91
C SER A 298 24.65 7.88 3.68
N VAL A 299 25.63 8.55 3.07
CA VAL A 299 25.53 9.29 1.81
C VAL A 299 26.76 8.91 0.97
N SER A 300 26.59 8.73 -0.33
CA SER A 300 27.68 8.33 -1.22
C SER A 300 27.54 9.04 -2.57
N GLY A 301 28.47 9.95 -2.84
CA GLY A 301 28.61 10.62 -4.13
C GLY A 301 27.48 11.58 -4.48
N VAL A 302 27.03 12.38 -3.51
CA VAL A 302 25.93 13.34 -3.71
C VAL A 302 26.47 14.76 -3.70
N ASP A 303 26.08 15.58 -4.68
CA ASP A 303 26.38 17.01 -4.69
C ASP A 303 25.39 17.75 -3.78
N ILE A 304 25.90 18.24 -2.65
CA ILE A 304 25.16 19.07 -1.68
C ILE A 304 25.66 20.52 -1.65
N SER A 305 26.52 20.92 -2.60
CA SER A 305 27.20 22.22 -2.63
C SER A 305 26.24 23.42 -2.71
N ALA A 306 25.07 23.22 -3.30
CA ALA A 306 24.01 24.24 -3.39
C ALA A 306 23.41 24.62 -2.02
N MET A 307 23.54 23.75 -1.01
CA MET A 307 22.92 23.91 0.30
C MET A 307 23.95 23.99 1.43
N ILE A 308 25.09 23.30 1.28
CA ILE A 308 26.14 23.20 2.29
C ILE A 308 27.45 23.73 1.69
N GLY A 309 28.02 24.74 2.36
CA GLY A 309 29.32 25.31 2.01
C GLY A 309 30.51 24.43 2.44
N ALA A 310 31.67 25.05 2.67
CA ALA A 310 32.88 24.32 3.03
C ALA A 310 32.72 23.48 4.31
N LEU A 311 33.13 22.21 4.24
CA LEU A 311 33.14 21.30 5.37
C LEU A 311 34.50 21.28 6.06
N PRO A 312 34.54 20.96 7.38
CA PRO A 312 35.80 20.76 8.09
C PRO A 312 36.69 19.70 7.43
N GLY A 313 38.01 19.93 7.46
CA GLY A 313 38.99 18.99 6.90
C GLY A 313 39.08 19.00 5.37
N GLY A 314 38.54 20.02 4.69
CA GLY A 314 38.65 20.18 3.24
C GLY A 314 37.85 19.15 2.44
N ARG A 315 36.83 18.53 3.06
CA ARG A 315 35.94 17.60 2.37
C ARG A 315 35.11 18.35 1.34
N THR A 316 35.03 17.81 0.13
CA THR A 316 34.20 18.37 -0.93
C THR A 316 32.72 18.16 -0.64
N THR A 317 31.90 19.14 -1.02
CA THR A 317 30.43 19.04 -1.03
C THR A 317 29.87 18.70 -2.41
N GLU A 318 30.68 18.74 -3.47
CA GLU A 318 30.27 18.36 -4.84
C GLU A 318 30.24 16.83 -5.04
N ASP A 319 30.98 16.09 -4.21
CA ASP A 319 31.04 14.62 -4.21
C ASP A 319 30.98 14.12 -2.76
N PHE A 320 29.93 14.52 -2.03
CA PHE A 320 29.83 14.28 -0.61
C PHE A 320 29.53 12.81 -0.32
N SER A 321 30.42 12.19 0.45
CA SER A 321 30.29 10.80 0.92
C SER A 321 30.60 10.71 2.40
N THR A 322 29.73 10.05 3.17
CA THR A 322 29.90 9.82 4.61
C THR A 322 29.12 8.59 5.08
N PRO A 323 29.64 7.76 6.01
CA PRO A 323 28.86 6.68 6.62
C PRO A 323 27.92 7.18 7.73
N ASN A 324 28.06 8.44 8.17
CA ASN A 324 27.36 9.02 9.31
C ASN A 324 27.10 10.52 9.07
N ALA A 325 26.02 10.85 8.37
CA ALA A 325 25.63 12.24 8.08
C ALA A 325 24.96 12.90 9.29
N SER A 326 25.28 14.18 9.54
CA SER A 326 24.52 14.99 10.52
C SER A 326 23.17 15.40 9.94
N GLY A 327 22.21 15.76 10.79
CA GLY A 327 20.87 16.21 10.37
C GLY A 327 20.81 17.19 9.18
N SER A 328 21.65 18.24 9.15
CA SER A 328 21.66 19.19 8.02
C SER A 328 22.26 18.59 6.74
N THR A 329 23.33 17.80 6.86
CA THR A 329 23.96 17.16 5.69
C THR A 329 23.11 16.03 5.13
N SER A 330 22.39 15.29 5.98
CA SER A 330 21.45 14.25 5.53
C SER A 330 20.22 14.86 4.87
N GLN A 331 19.68 15.97 5.39
CA GLN A 331 18.58 16.67 4.74
C GLN A 331 19.00 17.30 3.41
N ALA A 332 20.21 17.88 3.31
CA ALA A 332 20.74 18.38 2.04
C ALA A 332 20.91 17.25 1.01
N ALA A 333 21.48 16.11 1.42
CA ALA A 333 21.60 14.95 0.56
C ALA A 333 20.22 14.43 0.13
N ASN A 334 19.24 14.36 1.04
CA ASN A 334 17.89 13.93 0.73
C ASN A 334 17.21 14.83 -0.32
N ILE A 335 17.41 16.15 -0.26
CA ILE A 335 16.91 17.07 -1.29
C ILE A 335 17.63 16.86 -2.62
N ALA A 336 18.96 16.78 -2.62
CA ALA A 336 19.74 16.57 -3.83
C ALA A 336 19.37 15.25 -4.53
N GLU A 337 19.25 14.16 -3.78
CA GLU A 337 18.80 12.86 -4.27
C GLU A 337 17.36 12.92 -4.81
N ALA A 338 16.46 13.64 -4.14
CA ALA A 338 15.07 13.79 -4.62
C ALA A 338 15.01 14.55 -5.95
N ILE A 339 15.83 15.60 -6.10
CA ILE A 339 15.97 16.35 -7.36
C ILE A 339 16.58 15.47 -8.46
N GLU A 340 17.60 14.68 -8.12
CA GLU A 340 18.25 13.74 -9.06
C GLU A 340 17.26 12.69 -9.61
N VAL A 341 16.37 12.17 -8.75
CA VAL A 341 15.32 11.22 -9.14
C VAL A 341 14.17 11.89 -9.93
N GLY A 342 14.17 13.23 -10.01
CA GLY A 342 13.27 14.00 -10.86
C GLY A 342 11.96 14.44 -10.18
N THR A 343 11.98 14.71 -8.88
CA THR A 343 10.79 15.24 -8.18
C THR A 343 10.41 16.65 -8.65
N SER A 344 9.12 16.89 -8.85
CA SER A 344 8.56 18.22 -9.09
C SER A 344 7.93 18.88 -7.85
N LEU A 345 7.87 18.18 -6.72
CA LEU A 345 7.26 18.69 -5.47
C LEU A 345 8.00 18.16 -4.23
N LEU A 346 8.63 19.08 -3.49
CA LEU A 346 9.21 18.81 -2.18
C LEU A 346 8.21 19.18 -1.08
N LEU A 347 7.92 18.24 -0.19
CA LEU A 347 7.03 18.45 0.96
C LEU A 347 7.85 18.41 2.25
N VAL A 348 7.96 19.55 2.94
CA VAL A 348 8.86 19.76 4.09
C VAL A 348 8.05 20.07 5.35
N ASP A 349 8.27 19.31 6.42
CA ASP A 349 7.75 19.61 7.76
C ASP A 349 8.87 20.15 8.65
N GLU A 350 8.67 21.33 9.21
CA GLU A 350 9.62 21.97 10.13
C GLU A 350 9.92 21.07 11.34
N ASP A 351 8.91 20.39 11.89
CA ASP A 351 9.03 19.54 13.09
C ASP A 351 9.94 18.33 12.87
N THR A 352 10.22 17.96 11.62
CA THR A 352 11.10 16.83 11.26
C THR A 352 12.34 17.24 10.46
N SER A 353 12.58 18.55 10.33
CA SER A 353 13.72 19.12 9.64
C SER A 353 14.83 19.53 10.62
N ALA A 354 16.06 19.64 10.12
CA ALA A 354 17.16 20.19 10.89
C ALA A 354 16.99 21.71 11.00
N THR A 355 16.83 22.25 12.22
CA THR A 355 16.63 23.69 12.44
C THR A 355 17.71 24.54 11.77
N ASN A 356 18.98 24.14 11.91
CA ASN A 356 20.13 24.84 11.32
C ASN A 356 20.13 24.83 9.77
N PHE A 357 19.34 23.94 9.17
CA PHE A 357 19.12 23.89 7.73
C PHE A 357 17.98 24.82 7.28
N MET A 358 16.91 24.89 8.08
CA MET A 358 15.71 25.67 7.74
C MET A 358 15.88 27.17 7.96
N ILE A 359 16.65 27.58 8.98
CA ILE A 359 16.81 28.98 9.34
C ILE A 359 18.29 29.38 9.41
N ARG A 360 18.56 30.63 9.06
CA ARG A 360 19.88 31.25 9.23
C ARG A 360 19.77 32.41 10.21
N ASP A 361 20.18 32.16 11.46
CA ASP A 361 20.14 33.15 12.54
C ASP A 361 21.32 34.14 12.42
N GLU A 362 21.00 35.44 12.39
CA GLU A 362 21.99 36.52 12.27
C GLU A 362 22.93 36.62 13.49
N ARG A 363 22.42 36.37 14.71
CA ARG A 363 23.23 36.37 15.94
C ARG A 363 24.24 35.22 15.93
N MET A 364 23.82 34.05 15.43
CA MET A 364 24.73 32.92 15.25
C MET A 364 25.81 33.24 14.22
N ARG A 365 25.49 33.98 13.15
CA ARG A 365 26.50 34.43 12.18
C ARG A 365 27.49 35.40 12.80
N GLU A 366 27.06 36.33 13.65
CA GLU A 366 27.97 37.25 14.34
C GLU A 366 28.94 36.51 15.28
N LEU A 367 28.45 35.47 15.96
CA LEU A 367 29.26 34.67 16.88
C LEU A 367 30.26 33.77 16.15
N VAL A 368 29.84 33.11 15.07
CA VAL A 368 30.63 32.11 14.32
C VAL A 368 31.56 32.75 13.27
N ARG A 369 31.44 34.05 12.98
CA ARG A 369 32.32 34.81 12.07
C ARG A 369 33.82 34.85 12.46
N ARG A 370 34.23 34.14 13.52
CA ARG A 370 35.59 34.17 14.10
C ARG A 370 36.36 32.84 14.04
N GLU A 371 35.94 31.90 13.21
CA GLU A 371 36.75 30.76 12.75
C GLU A 371 36.86 30.80 11.22
#